data_AF-X0XSN3-F1
#
_entry.id   AF-X0XSN3-F1
#
_cell.length_a   1.000
_cell.length_b   1.000
_cell.length_c   1.000
_cell.angle_alpha   90.00
_cell.angle_beta   90.00
_cell.angle_gamma   90.00
#
_symmetry.space_group_name_H-M   'P 1'
#
loop_
_entity.id
_entity.type
_entity.pdbx_description
1 polymer ?
#
loop_
_entity_poly.entity_id
_entity_poly.type
_entity_poly.pdbx_seq_one_letter_code
_entity_poly.pdbx_strand_id
1 'polypeptide(L)'
;CGVSLVIAQSFARIFFRNSINIGLPILELKDISRIKEGDELEVNLAKGEIKNLTQKKTYKSIPFAEFMQELVQSGGLMKWIRRKNTK
;
A
#
# COMPACT_ATOMS: atom_id res chain seq x y z
N CYS A 1 -16.14 0.35 -5.65
CA CYS A 1 -15.75 0.30 -4.22
C CYS A 1 -14.57 1.25 -4.02
N GLY A 2 -14.55 2.05 -2.95
CA GLY A 2 -13.50 3.05 -2.67
C GLY A 2 -12.42 2.54 -1.71
N VAL A 3 -11.81 1.40 -2.01
CA VAL A 3 -10.78 0.79 -1.13
C VAL A 3 -9.49 1.61 -1.22
N SER A 4 -9.01 2.13 -0.09
CA SER A 4 -7.82 3.00 -0.04
C SER A 4 -6.49 2.24 -0.02
N LEU A 5 -6.46 1.03 0.55
CA LEU A 5 -5.27 0.22 0.74
C LEU A 5 -5.67 -1.23 1.03
N VAL A 6 -4.86 -2.19 0.57
CA VAL A 6 -4.99 -3.60 0.96
C VAL A 6 -3.74 -4.03 1.72
N ILE A 7 -3.90 -4.69 2.86
CA ILE A 7 -2.78 -5.24 3.65
C ILE A 7 -2.96 -6.74 3.75
N ALA A 8 -1.93 -7.51 3.45
CA ALA A 8 -1.95 -8.97 3.54
C ALA A 8 -0.60 -9.52 4.00
N GLN A 9 -0.55 -10.82 4.33
CA GLN A 9 0.73 -11.45 4.67
C GLN A 9 1.63 -11.63 3.44
N SER A 10 1.03 -11.89 2.28
CA SER A 10 1.70 -11.99 0.99
C SER A 10 0.70 -11.78 -0.15
N PHE A 11 1.19 -11.37 -1.31
CA PHE A 11 0.38 -11.28 -2.53
C PHE A 11 0.90 -12.20 -3.63
N ALA A 12 -0.02 -12.76 -4.42
CA ALA A 12 0.34 -13.43 -5.67
C ALA A 12 0.93 -12.42 -6.66
N ARG A 13 1.96 -12.83 -7.43
CA ARG A 13 2.66 -11.97 -8.40
C ARG A 13 1.72 -11.27 -9.40
N ILE A 14 0.66 -11.97 -9.84
CA ILE A 14 -0.33 -11.42 -10.78
C ILE A 14 -1.15 -10.31 -10.12
N PHE A 15 -1.60 -10.52 -8.88
CA PHE A 15 -2.34 -9.51 -8.11
C PHE A 15 -1.48 -8.28 -7.83
N PHE A 16 -0.21 -8.48 -7.49
CA PHE A 16 0.75 -7.41 -7.26
C PHE A 16 0.89 -6.50 -8.49
N ARG A 17 1.11 -7.10 -9.67
CA ARG A 17 1.22 -6.35 -10.93
C ARG A 17 -0.08 -5.62 -11.29
N ASN A 18 -1.24 -6.26 -11.11
CA ASN A 18 -2.53 -5.65 -11.42
C ASN A 18 -2.82 -4.46 -10.51
N SER A 19 -2.50 -4.58 -9.21
CA SER A 19 -2.65 -3.49 -8.22
C SER A 19 -1.80 -2.29 -8.61
N ILE A 20 -0.55 -2.51 -9.02
CA ILE A 20 0.32 -1.46 -9.53
C ILE A 20 -0.27 -0.81 -10.78
N ASN A 21 -0.74 -1.59 -11.76
CA ASN A 21 -1.27 -1.03 -13.01
C ASN A 21 -2.43 -0.05 -12.77
N ILE A 22 -3.31 -0.36 -11.82
CA ILE A 22 -4.47 0.48 -11.46
C ILE A 22 -4.16 1.53 -10.39
N GLY A 23 -2.97 1.50 -9.79
CA GLY A 23 -2.58 2.41 -8.70
C GLY A 23 -3.19 2.07 -7.34
N LEU A 24 -3.62 0.82 -7.11
CA LEU A 24 -4.11 0.35 -5.82
C LEU A 24 -2.92 0.12 -4.87
N PRO A 25 -2.85 0.82 -3.73
CA PRO A 25 -1.81 0.57 -2.73
C PRO A 25 -2.00 -0.80 -2.09
N ILE A 26 -0.92 -1.57 -2.00
CA ILE A 26 -0.89 -2.89 -1.35
C ILE A 26 0.33 -3.00 -0.42
N LEU A 27 0.15 -3.56 0.77
CA LEU A 27 1.22 -3.71 1.77
C LEU A 27 1.31 -5.13 2.30
N GLU A 28 2.55 -5.63 2.38
CA GLU A 28 2.83 -6.92 2.99
C GLU A 28 3.25 -6.75 4.46
N LEU A 29 2.53 -7.44 5.36
CA LEU A 29 2.81 -7.46 6.79
C LEU A 29 2.81 -8.91 7.30
N LYS A 30 3.95 -9.37 7.81
CA LYS A 30 4.12 -10.76 8.30
C LYS A 30 3.15 -11.12 9.43
N ASP A 31 2.92 -10.21 10.38
CA ASP A 31 2.08 -10.45 11.55
C ASP A 31 0.73 -9.71 11.45
N ILE A 32 -0.07 -10.07 10.44
CA ILE A 32 -1.43 -9.53 10.24
C ILE A 32 -2.42 -10.04 11.31
N SER A 33 -2.10 -11.16 11.96
CA SER A 33 -3.00 -11.91 12.86
C SER A 33 -3.52 -11.11 14.06
N ARG A 34 -2.80 -10.04 14.41
CA ARG A 34 -3.12 -9.16 15.54
C ARG A 34 -4.13 -8.06 15.18
N ILE A 35 -4.31 -7.79 13.89
CA ILE A 35 -5.27 -6.79 13.39
C ILE A 35 -6.61 -7.49 13.25
N LYS A 36 -7.66 -6.91 13.84
CA LYS A 36 -9.02 -7.45 13.79
C LYS A 36 -9.91 -6.60 12.90
N GLU A 37 -10.99 -7.22 12.44
CA GLU A 37 -12.06 -6.48 11.78
C GLU A 37 -12.61 -5.42 12.73
N GLY A 38 -12.82 -4.20 12.20
CA GLY A 38 -13.25 -3.04 12.98
C GLY A 38 -12.11 -2.25 13.64
N ASP A 39 -10.86 -2.70 13.57
CA ASP A 39 -9.72 -1.91 14.05
C ASP A 39 -9.47 -0.70 13.14
N GLU A 40 -9.19 0.45 13.75
CA GLU A 40 -8.78 1.65 13.02
C GLU A 40 -7.27 1.65 12.83
N LEU A 41 -6.83 1.76 11.57
CA LEU A 41 -5.43 1.73 11.19
C LEU A 41 -5.01 3.05 10.53
N GLU A 42 -3.96 3.65 11.05
CA GLU A 42 -3.21 4.72 10.40
C GLU A 42 -1.99 4.11 9.69
N VAL A 43 -1.85 4.36 8.38
CA VAL A 43 -0.77 3.76 7.58
C VAL A 43 0.07 4.81 6.91
N ASN A 44 1.37 4.77 7.17
CA ASN A 44 2.38 5.55 6.49
C ASN A 44 3.10 4.69 5.45
N LEU A 45 2.66 4.79 4.19
CA LEU A 45 3.24 4.05 3.06
C LEU A 45 4.72 4.38 2.82
N ALA A 46 5.12 5.63 3.08
CA ALA A 46 6.50 6.08 2.85
C ALA A 46 7.48 5.50 3.89
N LYS A 47 7.05 5.39 5.15
CA LYS A 47 7.85 4.80 6.22
C LYS A 47 7.64 3.28 6.38
N GLY A 48 6.61 2.71 5.74
CA GLY A 48 6.20 1.33 5.98
C GLY A 48 5.73 1.12 7.42
N GLU A 49 5.02 2.09 7.99
CA GLU A 49 4.56 2.04 9.39
C GLU A 49 3.04 1.93 9.41
N ILE A 50 2.52 0.95 10.16
CA ILE A 50 1.09 0.72 10.34
C ILE A 50 0.80 0.87 11.83
N LYS A 51 -0.01 1.84 12.23
CA LYS A 51 -0.43 2.06 13.60
C LYS A 51 -1.88 1.65 13.76
N ASN A 52 -2.13 0.68 14.63
CA ASN A 52 -3.46 0.34 15.08
C ASN A 52 -3.84 1.28 16.23
N LEU A 53 -4.76 2.19 15.96
CA LEU A 53 -5.22 3.21 16.90
C LEU A 53 -6.06 2.59 18.02
N THR A 54 -6.86 1.57 17.69
CA THR A 54 -7.73 0.85 18.63
C THR A 54 -6.92 0.07 19.67
N GLN A 55 -5.89 -0.66 19.23
CA GLN A 55 -5.06 -1.49 20.10
C GLN A 55 -3.79 -0.80 20.63
N LYS A 56 -3.52 0.43 20.18
CA LYS A 56 -2.28 1.19 20.47
C LYS A 56 -1.01 0.41 20.14
N LYS A 57 -1.02 -0.31 19.01
CA LYS A 57 0.12 -1.10 18.53
C LYS A 57 0.65 -0.55 17.22
N THR A 58 1.96 -0.61 17.05
CA THR A 58 2.63 -0.22 15.82
C THR A 58 3.30 -1.43 15.19
N TYR A 59 3.14 -1.55 13.89
CA TYR A 59 3.71 -2.58 13.05
C TYR A 59 4.60 -1.93 11.99
N LYS A 60 5.66 -2.64 11.60
CA LYS A 60 6.51 -2.25 10.48
C LYS A 60 6.31 -3.22 9.34
N SER A 61 5.94 -2.67 8.19
CA SER A 61 5.91 -3.34 6.90
C SER A 61 7.13 -2.91 6.08
N ILE A 62 7.25 -3.47 4.88
CA ILE A 62 8.23 -2.99 3.91
C ILE A 62 7.76 -1.61 3.41
N PRO A 63 8.61 -0.57 3.45
CA PRO A 63 8.26 0.74 2.93
C PRO A 63 8.07 0.70 1.41
N PHE A 64 7.20 1.56 0.90
CA PHE A 64 7.07 1.71 -0.55
C PHE A 64 8.35 2.32 -1.10
N ALA A 65 8.91 1.67 -2.12
CA ALA A 65 9.94 2.30 -2.94
C ALA A 65 9.39 3.61 -3.53
N GLU A 66 10.26 4.59 -3.71
CA GLU A 66 9.91 5.93 -4.22
C GLU A 66 9.04 5.87 -5.49
N PHE A 67 9.36 4.97 -6.42
CA PHE A 67 8.57 4.76 -7.64
C PHE A 67 7.11 4.35 -7.34
N MET A 68 6.85 3.51 -6.33
CA MET A 68 5.50 3.08 -5.99
C MET A 68 4.70 4.22 -5.37
N GLN A 69 5.35 5.09 -4.60
CA GLN A 69 4.72 6.27 -4.01
C GLN A 69 4.28 7.25 -5.11
N GLU A 70 5.15 7.52 -6.08
CA GLU A 70 4.83 8.35 -7.24
C GLU A 70 3.71 7.75 -8.08
N LEU A 71 3.67 6.42 -8.20
CA LEU A 71 2.67 5.70 -8.96
C LEU A 71 1.28 5.81 -8.31
N VAL A 72 1.19 5.63 -6.99
CA VAL A 72 -0.04 5.84 -6.23
C VAL A 72 -0.49 7.30 -6.31
N GLN A 73 0.42 8.27 -6.12
CA GLN A 73 0.09 9.69 -6.24
C GLN A 73 -0.38 10.10 -7.64
N SER A 74 0.21 9.51 -8.69
CA SER A 74 -0.20 9.76 -10.06
C SER A 74 -1.50 9.03 -10.44
N GLY A 75 -2.00 8.13 -9.58
CA GLY A 75 -3.25 7.41 -9.80
C GLY A 75 -3.12 6.28 -10.84
N GLY A 76 -1.97 5.61 -10.87
CA GLY A 76 -1.71 4.43 -11.69
C GLY A 76 -0.52 4.55 -12.63
N LEU A 77 -0.02 3.39 -13.08
CA LEU A 77 1.22 3.27 -13.85
C LEU A 77 1.18 4.09 -15.15
N MET A 78 0.05 4.08 -15.86
CA MET A 78 -0.09 4.81 -17.12
C MET A 78 0.05 6.33 -16.96
N LYS A 79 -0.48 6.88 -15.86
CA LYS A 79 -0.35 8.32 -15.57
C LYS A 79 1.06 8.69 -15.15
N TRP A 80 1.74 7.81 -14.40
CA TRP A 80 3.14 7.94 -14.06
C TRP A 80 4.04 7.96 -15.30
N ILE A 81 3.89 6.98 -16.20
CA ILE A 81 4.66 6.89 -17.45
C ILE A 81 4.44 8.13 -18.32
N ARG A 82 3.18 8.59 -18.44
CA ARG A 82 2.86 9.79 -19.22
C ARG A 82 3.55 11.03 -18.66
N ARG A 83 3.57 11.22 -17.33
CA ARG A 83 4.32 12.30 -16.67
C ARG A 83 5.82 12.23 -16.97
N LYS A 84 6.40 11.03 -16.94
CA LYS A 84 7.85 10.84 -17.12
C LYS A 84 8.31 11.03 -18.59
N ASN A 85 7.44 10.71 -19.56
CA ASN A 85 7.70 10.90 -21.00
C ASN A 85 7.42 12.33 -21.50
N THR A 86 6.99 13.26 -20.64
CA THR A 86 6.80 14.67 -21.02
C THR A 86 8.04 15.50 -20.65
N LYS A 87 9.24 14.97 -20.95
CA LYS A 87 10.51 15.71 -20.89
C LYS A 87 11.06 15.89 -22.28
#